data_AF-A0A433ED21-F1
#
_entry.id   AF-A0A433ED21-F1
#
_cell.length_a   1.000
_cell.length_b   1.000
_cell.length_c   1.000
_cell.angle_alpha   90.00
_cell.angle_beta   90.00
_cell.angle_gamma   90.00
#
_symmetry.space_group_name_H-M   'P 1'
#
loop_
_entity.id
_entity.type
_entity.pdbx_description
1 polymer ?
#
loop_
_entity_poly.entity_id
_entity_poly.type
_entity_poly.pdbx_seq_one_letter_code
_entity_poly.pdbx_strand_id
1 'polypeptide(L)'
;MAVSREQVFEVLQRVRPVLERGLPGWSVRPNITGTGAVGLYLDGPELPLMGVNLAGEPVARHLCGTVQSADRGLPDGLDQVRYQYILGVSVTERDEEYPELTDLPKTGEPSWVNALRVLDQQVLAKRRDEFFISRGGYVPGRRALGKRRVALRREFFPGKPWLGLGTIDWCAGVRSTPVYASELDALAAAAVRLASTWDAALRSV
;
A
#
# COMPACT_ATOMS: atom_id res chain seq x y z
N MET A 1 -23.81 21.42 -2.21
CA MET A 1 -23.21 21.36 -0.87
C MET A 1 -21.93 20.57 -1.02
N ALA A 2 -20.80 21.05 -0.49
CA ALA A 2 -19.54 20.31 -0.56
C ALA A 2 -19.65 18.96 0.17
N VAL A 3 -19.02 17.93 -0.36
CA VAL A 3 -19.05 16.58 0.23
C VAL A 3 -18.35 16.57 1.58
N SER A 4 -18.98 15.99 2.59
CA SER A 4 -18.40 15.81 3.91
C SER A 4 -17.60 14.51 4.01
N ARG A 5 -16.67 14.44 4.98
CA ARG A 5 -15.89 13.22 5.23
C ARG A 5 -16.76 12.08 5.71
N GLU A 6 -17.80 12.39 6.48
CA GLU A 6 -18.78 11.43 6.98
C GLU A 6 -19.52 10.75 5.83
N GLN A 7 -19.94 11.52 4.80
CA GLN A 7 -20.58 10.95 3.61
C GLN A 7 -19.65 9.98 2.86
N VAL A 8 -18.35 10.31 2.76
CA VAL A 8 -17.37 9.40 2.13
C VAL A 8 -17.15 8.15 2.98
N PHE A 9 -17.12 8.28 4.31
CA PHE A 9 -17.05 7.13 5.21
C PHE A 9 -18.27 6.21 5.05
N GLU A 10 -19.49 6.75 4.98
CA GLU A 10 -20.70 5.95 4.77
C GLU A 10 -20.63 5.10 3.49
N VAL A 11 -20.06 5.65 2.41
CA VAL A 11 -19.82 4.88 1.17
C VAL A 11 -18.79 3.77 1.40
N LEU A 12 -17.67 4.07 2.06
CA LEU A 12 -16.62 3.10 2.36
C LEU A 12 -17.07 1.98 3.33
N GLN A 13 -17.96 2.28 4.28
CA GLN A 13 -18.48 1.28 5.21
C GLN A 13 -19.22 0.13 4.49
N ARG A 14 -19.73 0.36 3.26
CA ARG A 14 -20.38 -0.69 2.46
C ARG A 14 -19.45 -1.85 2.13
N VAL A 15 -18.17 -1.58 1.93
CA VAL A 15 -17.18 -2.62 1.58
C VAL A 15 -16.43 -3.21 2.77
N ARG A 16 -16.59 -2.62 3.97
CA ARG A 16 -15.95 -3.13 5.19
C ARG A 16 -16.26 -4.61 5.46
N PRO A 17 -17.52 -5.10 5.35
CA PRO A 17 -17.80 -6.53 5.56
C PRO A 17 -17.11 -7.46 4.56
N VAL A 18 -16.91 -7.02 3.32
CA VAL A 18 -16.17 -7.79 2.31
C VAL A 18 -14.70 -7.88 2.67
N LEU A 19 -14.11 -6.77 3.13
CA LEU A 19 -12.72 -6.73 3.60
C LEU A 19 -12.52 -7.62 4.84
N GLU A 20 -13.36 -7.49 5.86
CA GLU A 20 -13.26 -8.26 7.11
C GLU A 20 -13.44 -9.77 6.88
N ARG A 21 -14.40 -10.18 6.03
CA ARG A 21 -14.59 -11.60 5.70
C ARG A 21 -13.47 -12.15 4.81
N GLY A 22 -12.96 -11.33 3.89
CA GLY A 22 -11.94 -11.73 2.92
C GLY A 22 -10.52 -11.77 3.51
N LEU A 23 -10.29 -11.07 4.62
CA LEU A 23 -8.99 -10.93 5.27
C LEU A 23 -9.09 -11.35 6.75
N PRO A 24 -9.29 -12.64 7.03
CA PRO A 24 -9.37 -13.12 8.41
C PRO A 24 -8.07 -12.80 9.17
N GLY A 25 -8.21 -12.30 10.39
CA GLY A 25 -7.09 -11.88 11.24
C GLY A 25 -6.53 -10.49 10.94
N TRP A 26 -7.04 -9.79 9.92
CA TRP A 26 -6.68 -8.40 9.66
C TRP A 26 -7.55 -7.43 10.45
N SER A 27 -6.96 -6.30 10.85
CA SER A 27 -7.69 -5.15 11.38
C SER A 27 -8.18 -4.27 10.23
N VAL A 28 -9.49 -3.99 10.18
CA VAL A 28 -10.09 -3.04 9.25
C VAL A 28 -10.70 -1.89 10.05
N ARG A 29 -10.10 -0.69 9.94
CA ARG A 29 -10.47 0.47 10.78
C ARG A 29 -10.69 1.74 9.96
N PRO A 30 -11.74 2.53 10.25
CA PRO A 30 -11.89 3.84 9.63
C PRO A 30 -10.71 4.76 10.01
N ASN A 31 -10.22 5.53 9.06
CA ASN A 31 -9.16 6.50 9.31
C ASN A 31 -9.17 7.66 8.28
N ILE A 32 -8.52 8.75 8.66
CA ILE A 32 -8.12 9.83 7.76
C ILE A 32 -6.60 9.75 7.64
N THR A 33 -6.10 9.48 6.44
CA THR A 33 -4.65 9.36 6.20
C THR A 33 -3.94 10.68 6.49
N GLY A 34 -2.61 10.64 6.66
CA GLY A 34 -1.78 11.85 6.77
C GLY A 34 -1.88 12.80 5.56
N THR A 35 -2.45 12.35 4.44
CA THR A 35 -2.74 13.16 3.25
C THR A 35 -4.15 13.78 3.23
N GLY A 36 -4.96 13.52 4.27
CA GLY A 36 -6.35 13.96 4.36
C GLY A 36 -7.35 13.07 3.63
N ALA A 37 -6.90 12.00 2.96
CA ALA A 37 -7.79 11.03 2.32
C ALA A 37 -8.56 10.23 3.36
N VAL A 38 -9.86 10.06 3.12
CA VAL A 38 -10.78 9.30 3.98
C VAL A 38 -10.74 7.84 3.55
N GLY A 39 -10.56 6.91 4.48
CA GLY A 39 -10.33 5.52 4.13
C GLY A 39 -10.59 4.50 5.24
N LEU A 40 -10.50 3.23 4.87
CA LEU A 40 -10.37 2.09 5.76
C LEU A 40 -8.91 1.66 5.75
N TYR A 41 -8.26 1.68 6.91
CA TYR A 41 -6.94 1.10 7.12
C TYR A 41 -7.06 -0.42 7.16
N LEU A 42 -6.12 -1.07 6.48
CA LEU A 42 -5.95 -2.51 6.45
C LEU A 42 -4.62 -2.83 7.11
N ASP A 43 -4.64 -3.70 8.11
CA ASP A 43 -3.46 -4.07 8.88
C ASP A 43 -3.48 -5.57 9.12
N GLY A 44 -2.51 -6.28 8.54
CA GLY A 44 -2.45 -7.73 8.50
C GLY A 44 -1.63 -8.34 9.63
N PRO A 45 -1.63 -9.68 9.73
CA PRO A 45 -0.80 -10.40 10.68
C PRO A 45 0.68 -10.26 10.37
N GLU A 46 1.52 -10.58 11.37
CA GLU A 46 2.96 -10.62 11.22
C GLU A 46 3.40 -11.65 10.15
N LEU A 47 4.43 -11.25 9.41
CA LEU A 47 5.10 -12.02 8.37
C LEU A 47 6.45 -12.52 8.88
N PRO A 48 7.00 -13.60 8.31
CA PRO A 48 8.36 -14.07 8.59
C PRO A 48 9.44 -13.19 7.91
N LEU A 49 9.26 -11.87 7.96
CA LEU A 49 10.17 -10.86 7.43
C LEU A 49 10.45 -9.82 8.51
N MET A 50 11.69 -9.39 8.64
CA MET A 50 12.08 -8.41 9.67
C MET A 50 12.32 -7.03 9.05
N GLY A 51 11.69 -5.99 9.60
CA GLY A 51 11.98 -4.58 9.33
C GLY A 51 12.49 -3.90 10.60
N VAL A 52 12.36 -2.58 10.67
CA VAL A 52 12.63 -1.82 11.90
C VAL A 52 11.46 -0.95 12.32
N ASN A 53 11.28 -0.77 13.63
CA ASN A 53 10.31 0.16 14.19
C ASN A 53 10.87 1.60 14.23
N LEU A 54 10.09 2.55 14.77
CA LEU A 54 10.52 3.95 14.90
C LEU A 54 11.73 4.16 15.83
N ALA A 55 11.97 3.21 16.76
CA ALA A 55 13.14 3.19 17.64
C ALA A 55 14.37 2.53 16.97
N GLY A 56 14.24 2.00 15.75
CA GLY A 56 15.31 1.29 15.05
C GLY A 56 15.47 -0.18 15.47
N GLU A 57 14.55 -0.72 16.26
CA GLU A 57 14.61 -2.09 16.74
C GLU A 57 14.02 -3.05 15.69
N PRO A 58 14.57 -4.27 15.55
CA PRO A 58 14.01 -5.29 14.67
C PRO A 58 12.57 -5.63 15.05
N VAL A 59 11.66 -5.59 14.08
CA VAL A 59 10.26 -6.00 14.26
C VAL A 59 9.77 -6.80 13.07
N ALA A 60 8.81 -7.69 13.30
CA ALA A 60 8.14 -8.40 12.23
C ALA A 60 7.42 -7.40 11.31
N ARG A 61 7.59 -7.57 10.00
CA ARG A 61 6.77 -6.87 9.02
C ARG A 61 5.38 -7.47 8.99
N HIS A 62 4.45 -6.73 8.44
CA HIS A 62 3.10 -7.19 8.13
C HIS A 62 2.67 -6.57 6.80
N LEU A 63 1.66 -7.13 6.16
CA LEU A 63 1.02 -6.43 5.04
C LEU A 63 0.08 -5.35 5.60
N CYS A 64 0.11 -4.16 5.03
CA CYS A 64 -0.76 -3.06 5.43
C CYS A 64 -1.17 -2.21 4.23
N GLY A 65 -2.15 -1.34 4.43
CA GLY A 65 -2.67 -0.52 3.36
C GLY A 65 -3.94 0.23 3.70
N THR A 66 -4.63 0.68 2.66
CA THR A 66 -5.87 1.42 2.76
C THR A 66 -6.79 1.11 1.58
N VAL A 67 -8.10 1.20 1.80
CA VAL A 67 -9.11 1.49 0.75
C VAL A 67 -9.64 2.88 1.05
N GLN A 68 -9.42 3.85 0.17
CA GLN A 68 -9.57 5.27 0.49
C GLN A 68 -10.01 6.11 -0.70
N SER A 69 -10.42 7.35 -0.44
CA SER A 69 -10.53 8.38 -1.48
C SER A 69 -9.18 8.59 -2.17
N ALA A 70 -9.21 8.73 -3.50
CA ALA A 70 -8.01 8.80 -4.32
C ALA A 70 -7.40 10.19 -4.39
N ASP A 71 -8.26 11.21 -4.42
CA ASP A 71 -7.87 12.59 -4.65
C ASP A 71 -7.51 13.34 -3.36
N ARG A 72 -6.71 14.40 -3.50
CA ARG A 72 -6.45 15.33 -2.40
C ARG A 72 -7.65 16.24 -2.22
N GLY A 73 -8.30 16.13 -1.07
CA GLY A 73 -9.55 16.84 -0.80
C GLY A 73 -10.76 16.11 -1.37
N LEU A 74 -11.94 16.64 -1.05
CA LEU A 74 -13.22 16.08 -1.51
C LEU A 74 -13.81 16.99 -2.59
N PRO A 75 -14.38 16.42 -3.66
CA PRO A 75 -15.10 17.17 -4.68
C PRO A 75 -16.42 17.74 -4.14
N ASP A 76 -17.10 18.53 -4.97
CA ASP A 76 -18.39 19.15 -4.62
C ASP A 76 -19.57 18.15 -4.64
N GLY A 77 -19.43 17.02 -5.36
CA GLY A 77 -20.45 15.97 -5.47
C GLY A 77 -19.94 14.60 -5.05
N LEU A 78 -20.76 13.82 -4.32
CA LEU A 78 -20.36 12.51 -3.80
C LEU A 78 -20.11 11.49 -4.93
N ASP A 79 -20.86 11.62 -6.02
CA ASP A 79 -20.71 10.84 -7.27
C ASP A 79 -19.38 11.08 -7.98
N GLN A 80 -18.71 12.20 -7.69
CA GLN A 80 -17.40 12.56 -8.24
C GLN A 80 -16.25 12.00 -7.40
N VAL A 81 -16.52 11.46 -6.21
CA VAL A 81 -15.48 10.87 -5.36
C VAL A 81 -14.98 9.59 -6.01
N ARG A 82 -13.66 9.56 -6.23
CA ARG A 82 -12.96 8.36 -6.68
C ARG A 82 -12.27 7.66 -5.53
N TYR A 83 -12.21 6.34 -5.61
CA TYR A 83 -11.66 5.46 -4.60
C TYR A 83 -10.51 4.65 -5.18
N GLN A 84 -9.52 4.35 -4.34
CA GLN A 84 -8.39 3.52 -4.68
C GLN A 84 -7.99 2.68 -3.47
N TYR A 85 -7.21 1.63 -3.68
CA TYR A 85 -6.46 1.03 -2.60
C TYR A 85 -4.96 1.31 -2.72
N ILE A 86 -4.29 1.34 -1.59
CA ILE A 86 -2.84 1.22 -1.47
C ILE A 86 -2.58 -0.02 -0.62
N LEU A 87 -1.75 -0.94 -1.09
CA LEU A 87 -1.40 -2.16 -0.35
C LEU A 87 0.09 -2.40 -0.47
N GLY A 88 0.75 -2.69 0.65
CA GLY A 88 2.18 -2.88 0.73
C GLY A 88 2.60 -3.70 1.94
N VAL A 89 3.91 -3.91 2.06
CA VAL A 89 4.52 -4.37 3.30
C VAL A 89 4.83 -3.16 4.18
N SER A 90 4.70 -3.31 5.49
CA SER A 90 4.95 -2.25 6.46
C SER A 90 6.39 -1.75 6.39
N VAL A 91 6.58 -0.44 6.52
CA VAL A 91 7.87 0.27 6.57
C VAL A 91 7.77 1.45 7.54
N THR A 92 8.90 1.93 8.04
CA THR A 92 8.99 3.11 8.90
C THR A 92 9.91 4.17 8.31
N GLU A 93 9.72 5.44 8.69
CA GLU A 93 10.55 6.55 8.21
C GLU A 93 11.90 6.58 8.96
N ARG A 94 12.77 5.65 8.59
CA ARG A 94 14.05 5.36 9.22
C ARG A 94 15.16 5.19 8.18
N ASP A 95 16.38 5.57 8.53
CA ASP A 95 17.53 5.43 7.63
C ASP A 95 17.78 3.94 7.29
N GLU A 96 17.54 3.05 8.24
CA GLU A 96 17.73 1.60 8.10
C GLU A 96 16.74 0.98 7.09
N GLU A 97 15.54 1.57 6.93
CA GLU A 97 14.56 1.17 5.91
C GLU A 97 14.95 1.69 4.50
N TYR A 98 15.73 2.77 4.44
CA TYR A 98 16.10 3.46 3.20
C TYR A 98 17.59 3.82 3.17
N PRO A 99 18.49 2.82 3.18
CA PRO A 99 19.92 3.06 3.08
C PRO A 99 20.28 3.74 1.75
N GLU A 100 21.40 4.44 1.71
CA GLU A 100 21.93 4.93 0.44
C GLU A 100 22.45 3.76 -0.39
N LEU A 101 22.40 3.88 -1.72
CA LEU A 101 22.86 2.82 -2.63
C LEU A 101 24.32 2.44 -2.36
N THR A 102 25.14 3.41 -1.98
CA THR A 102 26.56 3.21 -1.62
C THR A 102 26.76 2.40 -0.36
N ASP A 103 25.75 2.31 0.52
CA ASP A 103 25.83 1.61 1.80
C ASP A 103 25.33 0.17 1.72
N LEU A 104 24.64 -0.21 0.65
CA LEU A 104 24.08 -1.56 0.44
C LEU A 104 25.10 -2.71 0.63
N PRO A 105 26.39 -2.60 0.23
CA PRO A 105 27.35 -3.67 0.49
C PRO A 105 27.57 -3.95 1.98
N LYS A 106 27.27 -3.00 2.86
CA LYS A 106 27.41 -3.12 4.32
C LYS A 106 26.08 -3.45 5.00
N THR A 107 25.00 -2.81 4.59
CA THR A 107 23.68 -2.92 5.24
C THR A 107 22.83 -4.06 4.68
N GLY A 108 23.15 -4.53 3.47
CA GLY A 108 22.31 -5.44 2.72
C GLY A 108 21.08 -4.75 2.11
N GLU A 109 20.29 -5.53 1.39
CA GLU A 109 19.05 -5.03 0.81
C GLU A 109 17.95 -4.88 1.88
N PRO A 110 17.16 -3.79 1.84
CA PRO A 110 16.00 -3.68 2.72
C PRO A 110 15.02 -4.83 2.49
N SER A 111 14.52 -5.45 3.54
CA SER A 111 13.64 -6.62 3.42
C SER A 111 12.29 -6.35 2.73
N TRP A 112 11.84 -5.08 2.67
CA TRP A 112 10.70 -4.73 1.83
C TRP A 112 10.97 -4.94 0.33
N VAL A 113 12.23 -4.91 -0.12
CA VAL A 113 12.63 -5.25 -1.49
C VAL A 113 12.29 -6.71 -1.77
N ASN A 114 12.63 -7.64 -0.87
CA ASN A 114 12.29 -9.05 -1.04
C ASN A 114 10.78 -9.26 -1.12
N ALA A 115 10.01 -8.60 -0.24
CA ALA A 115 8.55 -8.69 -0.26
C ALA A 115 7.96 -8.22 -1.61
N LEU A 116 8.51 -7.13 -2.17
CA LEU A 116 8.09 -6.62 -3.48
C LEU A 116 8.51 -7.52 -4.65
N ARG A 117 9.63 -8.24 -4.55
CA ARG A 117 9.99 -9.27 -5.55
C ARG A 117 8.95 -10.39 -5.55
N VAL A 118 8.52 -10.86 -4.38
CA VAL A 118 7.45 -11.86 -4.26
C VAL A 118 6.15 -11.33 -4.87
N LEU A 119 5.76 -10.09 -4.57
CA LEU A 119 4.59 -9.46 -5.16
C LEU A 119 4.66 -9.46 -6.70
N ASP A 120 5.76 -8.98 -7.26
CA ASP A 120 5.94 -8.86 -8.70
C ASP A 120 6.00 -10.22 -9.41
N GLN A 121 6.76 -11.17 -8.88
CA GLN A 121 7.07 -12.43 -9.57
C GLN A 121 6.05 -13.54 -9.33
N GLN A 122 5.40 -13.57 -8.17
CA GLN A 122 4.49 -14.66 -7.81
C GLN A 122 3.02 -14.25 -7.85
N VAL A 123 2.72 -13.00 -7.50
CA VAL A 123 1.33 -12.51 -7.44
C VAL A 123 0.92 -11.81 -8.73
N LEU A 124 1.77 -10.91 -9.25
CA LEU A 124 1.42 -10.01 -10.36
C LEU A 124 1.88 -10.48 -11.74
N ALA A 125 2.81 -11.44 -11.83
CA ALA A 125 3.63 -11.74 -13.01
C ALA A 125 2.91 -11.84 -14.38
N LYS A 126 1.59 -12.10 -14.41
CA LYS A 126 0.73 -11.97 -15.61
C LYS A 126 -0.70 -11.45 -15.33
N ARG A 127 -0.99 -11.08 -14.08
CA ARG A 127 -2.36 -10.84 -13.59
C ARG A 127 -2.58 -9.40 -13.11
N ARG A 128 -1.64 -8.50 -13.40
CA ARG A 128 -1.64 -7.12 -12.91
C ARG A 128 -2.95 -6.38 -13.17
N ASP A 129 -3.52 -6.55 -14.36
CA ASP A 129 -4.72 -5.84 -14.75
C ASP A 129 -5.96 -6.34 -13.96
N GLU A 130 -5.96 -7.58 -13.45
CA GLU A 130 -7.01 -8.13 -12.56
C GLU A 130 -7.05 -7.47 -11.17
N PHE A 131 -5.97 -6.78 -10.81
CA PHE A 131 -5.83 -6.10 -9.53
C PHE A 131 -5.97 -4.58 -9.67
N PHE A 132 -6.32 -4.05 -10.84
CA PHE A 132 -6.44 -2.61 -11.09
C PHE A 132 -5.14 -1.85 -10.84
N ILE A 133 -3.95 -2.45 -10.89
CA ILE A 133 -2.71 -1.74 -10.52
C ILE A 133 -2.47 -0.53 -11.43
N SER A 134 -2.27 0.63 -10.81
CA SER A 134 -1.97 1.87 -11.52
C SER A 134 -0.67 1.73 -12.29
N ARG A 135 -0.63 2.21 -13.54
CA ARG A 135 0.60 2.29 -14.34
C ARG A 135 1.45 3.51 -13.95
N GLY A 136 0.88 4.44 -13.18
CA GLY A 136 1.53 5.68 -12.77
C GLY A 136 2.65 5.44 -11.75
N GLY A 137 3.75 6.18 -11.89
CA GLY A 137 4.88 6.09 -10.98
C GLY A 137 4.70 6.89 -9.69
N TYR A 138 5.51 6.54 -8.68
CA TYR A 138 5.69 7.35 -7.47
C TYR A 138 6.19 8.76 -7.82
N VAL A 139 5.50 9.79 -7.34
CA VAL A 139 6.02 11.16 -7.33
C VAL A 139 6.76 11.37 -6.00
N PRO A 140 8.08 11.61 -6.02
CA PRO A 140 8.85 11.77 -4.79
C PRO A 140 8.30 12.90 -3.92
N GLY A 141 8.05 12.58 -2.65
CA GLY A 141 7.93 13.60 -1.61
C GLY A 141 9.22 14.40 -1.48
N ARG A 142 9.14 15.61 -0.90
CA ARG A 142 10.31 16.50 -0.75
C ARG A 142 11.35 15.98 0.25
N ARG A 143 11.00 14.98 1.07
CA ARG A 143 11.84 14.45 2.15
C ARG A 143 13.02 13.62 1.61
N ALA A 144 14.14 13.65 2.32
CA ALA A 144 15.38 12.96 1.92
C ALA A 144 15.19 11.45 1.76
N LEU A 145 14.56 10.79 2.73
CA LEU A 145 14.24 9.36 2.68
C LEU A 145 13.32 9.00 1.50
N GLY A 146 12.42 9.90 1.13
CA GLY A 146 11.59 9.74 -0.08
C GLY A 146 12.42 9.69 -1.37
N LYS A 147 13.52 10.46 -1.44
CA LYS A 147 14.47 10.40 -2.56
C LYS A 147 15.26 9.09 -2.55
N ARG A 148 15.73 8.65 -1.38
CA ARG A 148 16.43 7.36 -1.23
C ARG A 148 15.55 6.18 -1.64
N ARG A 149 14.29 6.13 -1.20
CA ARG A 149 13.31 5.12 -1.64
C ARG A 149 13.16 5.09 -3.16
N VAL A 150 13.14 6.25 -3.82
CA VAL A 150 13.07 6.32 -5.30
C VAL A 150 14.31 5.74 -5.97
N ALA A 151 15.50 6.01 -5.42
CA ALA A 151 16.75 5.46 -5.91
C ALA A 151 16.79 3.94 -5.73
N LEU A 152 16.51 3.43 -4.52
CA LEU A 152 16.41 2.00 -4.22
C LEU A 152 15.42 1.29 -5.13
N ARG A 153 14.22 1.85 -5.32
CA ARG A 153 13.24 1.27 -6.24
C ARG A 153 13.77 1.20 -7.68
N ARG A 154 14.43 2.25 -8.17
CA ARG A 154 15.00 2.25 -9.54
C ARG A 154 16.08 1.21 -9.71
N GLU A 155 16.90 1.02 -8.68
CA GLU A 155 17.95 -0.01 -8.64
C GLU A 155 17.34 -1.42 -8.68
N PHE A 156 16.43 -1.73 -7.74
CA PHE A 156 15.92 -3.09 -7.60
C PHE A 156 14.77 -3.46 -8.55
N PHE A 157 14.05 -2.48 -9.09
CA PHE A 157 12.87 -2.69 -9.93
C PHE A 157 12.90 -1.80 -11.20
N PRO A 158 13.92 -1.98 -12.07
CA PRO A 158 14.04 -1.21 -13.30
C PRO A 158 12.82 -1.43 -14.20
N GLY A 159 12.29 -0.35 -14.78
CA GLY A 159 11.11 -0.39 -15.65
C GLY A 159 9.76 -0.62 -14.95
N LYS A 160 9.73 -0.67 -13.61
CA LYS A 160 8.51 -0.94 -12.82
C LYS A 160 8.16 0.24 -11.90
N PRO A 161 7.81 1.42 -12.45
CA PRO A 161 7.56 2.63 -11.66
C PRO A 161 6.35 2.51 -10.71
N TRP A 162 5.45 1.57 -11.01
CA TRP A 162 4.22 1.24 -10.29
C TRP A 162 4.44 0.36 -9.05
N LEU A 163 5.66 -0.12 -8.81
CA LEU A 163 6.04 -0.94 -7.65
C LEU A 163 6.78 -0.09 -6.60
N GLY A 164 6.70 -0.47 -5.32
CA GLY A 164 7.28 0.29 -4.22
C GLY A 164 6.57 1.63 -3.95
N LEU A 165 5.29 1.75 -4.30
CA LEU A 165 4.42 2.88 -3.97
C LEU A 165 3.94 2.83 -2.52
N GLY A 166 3.37 3.93 -2.03
CA GLY A 166 2.97 4.12 -0.63
C GLY A 166 3.71 5.29 0.01
N THR A 167 3.54 5.48 1.32
CA THR A 167 4.27 6.51 2.08
C THR A 167 5.46 5.89 2.81
N ILE A 168 6.50 6.70 3.04
CA ILE A 168 7.76 6.24 3.63
C ILE A 168 7.65 5.81 5.10
N ASP A 169 6.55 6.15 5.75
CA ASP A 169 6.24 5.90 7.16
C ASP A 169 5.15 4.83 7.37
N TRP A 170 4.66 4.20 6.30
CA TRP A 170 3.54 3.26 6.40
C TRP A 170 3.75 1.99 5.58
N CYS A 171 3.84 2.11 4.25
CA CYS A 171 3.86 0.93 3.39
C CYS A 171 4.73 1.09 2.12
N ALA A 172 5.30 -0.03 1.68
CA ALA A 172 5.94 -0.20 0.39
C ALA A 172 5.23 -1.29 -0.42
N GLY A 173 4.65 -0.91 -1.55
CA GLY A 173 3.75 -1.79 -2.29
C GLY A 173 3.27 -1.22 -3.61
N VAL A 174 1.97 -1.28 -3.84
CA VAL A 174 1.29 -0.88 -5.07
C VAL A 174 0.06 -0.04 -4.75
N ARG A 175 -0.46 0.64 -5.76
CA ARG A 175 -1.69 1.43 -5.70
C ARG A 175 -2.57 1.07 -6.87
N SER A 176 -3.88 1.01 -6.66
CA SER A 176 -4.83 0.80 -7.74
C SER A 176 -5.02 2.06 -8.59
N THR A 177 -5.59 1.88 -9.78
CA THR A 177 -6.24 2.95 -10.54
C THR A 177 -7.47 3.40 -9.76
N PRO A 178 -7.73 4.72 -9.66
CA PRO A 178 -8.94 5.23 -9.04
C PRO A 178 -10.20 4.79 -9.80
N VAL A 179 -11.25 4.43 -9.07
CA VAL A 179 -12.56 4.03 -9.60
C VAL A 179 -13.68 4.82 -8.93
N TYR A 180 -14.87 4.84 -9.51
CA TYR A 180 -16.04 5.48 -8.89
C TYR A 180 -16.73 4.55 -7.89
N ALA A 181 -17.67 5.10 -7.11
CA ALA A 181 -18.42 4.35 -6.09
C ALA A 181 -19.10 3.08 -6.63
N SER A 182 -19.54 3.10 -7.90
CA SER A 182 -20.16 1.94 -8.57
C SER A 182 -19.24 0.72 -8.71
N GLU A 183 -17.93 0.93 -8.67
CA GLU A 183 -16.91 -0.13 -8.81
C GLU A 183 -16.22 -0.44 -7.47
N LEU A 184 -16.66 0.17 -6.38
CA LEU A 184 -16.00 0.06 -5.07
C LEU A 184 -15.99 -1.39 -4.54
N ASP A 185 -17.05 -2.16 -4.78
CA ASP A 185 -17.10 -3.58 -4.41
C ASP A 185 -16.04 -4.40 -5.16
N ALA A 186 -15.88 -4.15 -6.46
CA ALA A 186 -14.87 -4.81 -7.28
C ALA A 186 -13.45 -4.42 -6.85
N LEU A 187 -13.24 -3.15 -6.51
CA LEU A 187 -11.99 -2.64 -5.96
C LEU A 187 -11.64 -3.32 -4.62
N ALA A 188 -12.60 -3.42 -3.70
CA ALA A 188 -12.41 -4.08 -2.41
C ALA A 188 -12.12 -5.57 -2.58
N ALA A 189 -12.84 -6.26 -3.45
CA ALA A 189 -12.57 -7.66 -3.78
C ALA A 189 -11.17 -7.86 -4.38
N ALA A 190 -10.71 -6.94 -5.24
CA ALA A 190 -9.35 -6.96 -5.79
C ALA A 190 -8.30 -6.75 -4.69
N ALA A 191 -8.53 -5.83 -3.75
CA ALA A 191 -7.66 -5.61 -2.60
C ALA A 191 -7.55 -6.86 -1.71
N VAL A 192 -8.69 -7.51 -1.41
CA VAL A 192 -8.72 -8.79 -0.67
C VAL A 192 -7.89 -9.86 -1.37
N ARG A 193 -8.12 -10.08 -2.68
CA ARG A 193 -7.38 -11.09 -3.44
C ARG A 193 -5.89 -10.79 -3.47
N LEU A 194 -5.51 -9.53 -3.66
CA LEU A 194 -4.11 -9.12 -3.68
C LEU A 194 -3.43 -9.42 -2.34
N ALA A 195 -4.03 -8.95 -1.25
CA ALA A 195 -3.50 -9.09 0.10
C ALA A 195 -3.40 -10.57 0.52
N SER A 196 -4.46 -11.36 0.32
CA SER A 196 -4.45 -12.79 0.66
C SER A 196 -3.47 -13.61 -0.18
N THR A 197 -3.41 -13.38 -1.49
CA THR A 197 -2.47 -14.09 -2.38
C THR A 197 -1.03 -13.71 -2.04
N TRP A 198 -0.78 -12.44 -1.71
CA TRP A 198 0.56 -11.99 -1.35
C TRP A 198 1.00 -12.50 0.02
N ASP A 199 0.13 -12.49 1.03
CA ASP A 199 0.41 -13.10 2.33
C ASP A 199 0.77 -14.58 2.19
N ALA A 200 -0.05 -15.34 1.44
CA ALA A 200 0.22 -16.75 1.17
C ALA A 200 1.57 -16.97 0.46
N ALA A 201 1.88 -16.16 -0.55
CA ALA A 201 3.15 -16.23 -1.26
C ALA A 201 4.34 -15.95 -0.33
N LEU A 202 4.25 -14.91 0.51
CA LEU A 202 5.32 -14.54 1.45
C LEU A 202 5.57 -15.61 2.52
N ARG A 203 4.55 -16.37 2.92
CA ARG A 203 4.68 -17.48 3.88
C ARG A 203 5.23 -18.76 3.24
N SER A 204 5.33 -18.81 1.93
CA SER A 204 5.84 -19.97 1.18
C SER A 204 7.31 -19.83 0.74
N VAL A 205 7.95 -18.70 1.07
CA VAL A 205 9.36 -18.41 0.77
C VAL A 205 10.28 -18.91 1.88
#